data_AF-A0A381YR24-F1
#
_entry.id   AF-A0A381YR24-F1
#
_cell.length_a   1.000
_cell.length_b   1.000
_cell.length_c   1.000
_cell.angle_alpha   90.00
_cell.angle_beta   90.00
_cell.angle_gamma   90.00
#
_symmetry.space_group_name_H-M   'P 1'
#
loop_
_entity.id
_entity.type
_entity.pdbx_description
1 polymer ?
#
loop_
_entity_poly.entity_id
_entity_poly.type
_entity_poly.pdbx_seq_one_letter_code
_entity_poly.pdbx_strand_id
1 'polypeptide(L)'
;MNKRIIKITRERGFTLIELVVVTIILGILAMVAIPRYMNSVGSAEIAAEDDVISSINEGLETHALDMLTSTGRAYWLSNPFDALKTKPTGYDAADTDDADTDGEWTYNTATNRITHQRKDETKWYWDYGAGSAGLTATGGNVMAWHTYHYNSGYNQNFFGIDGAIYDANSSVFANGEPIMITDVSTGNSYNYTISHVTGANNSQTGNEHDNVRYLYILDSDGTGAFGWEHGWVFYIQDSWYLTNTAPSDNNHAVGTGIGARNSL
;
A
#
# COMPACT_ATOMS: atom_id res chain seq x y z
N MET A 1 0.94 -24.69 -93.65
CA MET A 1 0.99 -25.64 -92.52
C MET A 1 2.00 -25.11 -91.52
N ASN A 2 1.55 -24.45 -90.45
CA ASN A 2 2.43 -23.74 -89.51
C ASN A 2 2.92 -24.69 -88.41
N LYS A 3 4.24 -24.92 -88.33
CA LYS A 3 4.87 -25.66 -87.22
C LYS A 3 4.96 -24.74 -86.00
N ARG A 4 4.20 -25.02 -84.94
CA ARG A 4 4.43 -24.41 -83.60
C ARG A 4 5.71 -25.00 -83.00
N ILE A 5 6.72 -24.16 -82.78
CA ILE A 5 7.93 -24.52 -82.03
C ILE A 5 7.62 -24.31 -80.55
N ILE A 6 7.54 -25.40 -79.78
CA ILE A 6 7.43 -25.36 -78.32
C ILE A 6 8.85 -25.20 -77.76
N LYS A 7 9.13 -24.04 -77.16
CA LYS A 7 10.41 -23.75 -76.53
C LYS A 7 10.42 -24.42 -75.14
N ILE A 8 11.12 -25.54 -75.00
CA ILE A 8 11.32 -26.19 -73.69
C ILE A 8 12.36 -25.36 -72.92
N THR A 9 11.92 -24.63 -71.89
CA THR A 9 12.81 -23.97 -70.94
C THR A 9 13.40 -25.01 -70.00
N ARG A 10 14.73 -25.15 -70.01
CA ARG A 10 15.45 -26.03 -69.09
C ARG A 10 15.42 -25.38 -67.70
N GLU A 11 14.60 -25.91 -66.79
CA GLU A 11 14.66 -25.50 -65.39
C GLU A 11 16.03 -25.89 -64.83
N ARG A 12 16.79 -24.91 -64.34
CA ARG A 12 18.07 -25.16 -63.67
C ARG A 12 17.72 -25.65 -62.26
N GLY A 13 17.92 -26.94 -62.00
CA GLY A 13 17.81 -27.50 -60.65
C GLY A 13 18.88 -26.93 -59.72
N PHE A 14 18.54 -26.73 -58.45
CA PHE A 14 19.50 -26.35 -57.41
C PHE A 14 20.58 -27.44 -57.24
N THR A 15 21.82 -27.02 -57.02
CA THR A 15 22.91 -27.94 -56.71
C THR A 15 22.89 -28.33 -55.23
N LEU A 16 23.34 -29.55 -54.91
CA LEU A 16 23.43 -30.02 -53.52
C LEU A 16 24.36 -29.15 -52.68
N ILE A 17 25.42 -28.61 -53.30
CA ILE A 17 26.36 -27.71 -52.62
C ILE A 17 25.74 -26.35 -52.28
N GLU A 18 24.88 -25.79 -53.14
CA GLU A 18 24.15 -24.54 -52.84
C GLU A 18 23.27 -24.71 -51.60
N LEU A 19 22.57 -25.84 -51.49
CA LEU A 19 21.74 -26.12 -50.31
C LEU A 19 22.60 -26.25 -49.04
N VAL A 20 23.74 -26.94 -49.12
CA VAL A 20 24.65 -27.15 -47.97
C VAL A 20 25.28 -25.84 -47.50
N VAL A 21 25.73 -24.97 -48.41
CA VAL A 21 26.32 -23.68 -48.02
C VAL A 21 25.27 -22.78 -47.36
N VAL A 22 24.03 -22.77 -47.87
CA VAL A 22 22.94 -22.00 -47.29
C VAL A 22 22.61 -22.48 -45.87
N THR A 23 22.52 -23.79 -45.63
CA THR A 23 22.24 -24.31 -44.29
C THR A 23 23.38 -24.05 -43.31
N ILE A 24 24.65 -24.08 -43.76
CA ILE A 24 25.80 -23.69 -42.94
C ILE A 24 25.72 -22.20 -42.54
N ILE A 25 25.43 -21.30 -43.50
CA ILE A 25 25.30 -19.87 -43.22
C ILE A 25 24.13 -19.62 -42.25
N LEU A 26 22.96 -20.24 -42.48
CA LEU A 26 21.82 -20.16 -41.56
C LEU A 26 22.15 -20.68 -40.16
N GLY A 27 22.95 -21.76 -40.05
CA GLY A 27 23.41 -22.29 -38.77
C GLY A 27 24.29 -21.30 -37.99
N ILE A 28 25.24 -20.65 -38.65
CA ILE A 28 26.09 -19.63 -38.04
C ILE A 28 25.27 -18.39 -37.62
N LEU A 29 24.37 -17.93 -38.50
CA LEU A 29 23.50 -16.80 -38.21
C LEU A 29 22.58 -17.09 -37.02
N ALA A 30 21.98 -18.29 -36.96
CA ALA A 30 21.14 -18.70 -35.84
C ALA A 30 21.91 -18.72 -34.52
N MET A 31 23.14 -19.25 -34.52
CA MET A 31 23.99 -19.30 -33.32
C MET A 31 24.28 -17.91 -32.73
N VAL A 32 24.45 -16.88 -33.57
CA VAL A 32 24.70 -15.50 -33.11
C VAL A 32 23.39 -14.76 -32.80
N ALA A 33 22.33 -15.02 -33.56
CA ALA A 33 21.05 -14.31 -33.43
C ALA A 33 20.26 -14.75 -32.19
N ILE A 34 20.23 -16.05 -31.87
CA ILE A 34 19.41 -16.59 -30.77
C ILE A 34 19.78 -15.96 -29.41
N PRO A 35 21.06 -15.93 -28.97
CA PRO A 35 21.39 -15.35 -27.66
C PRO A 35 21.08 -13.86 -27.57
N ARG A 36 21.31 -13.11 -28.66
CA ARG A 36 20.99 -11.68 -28.72
C ARG A 36 19.49 -11.43 -28.67
N TYR A 37 18.72 -12.25 -29.36
CA TYR A 37 17.27 -12.18 -29.35
C TYR A 37 16.72 -12.45 -27.94
N MET A 38 17.19 -13.51 -27.27
CA MET A 38 16.78 -13.82 -25.89
C MET A 38 17.07 -12.67 -24.92
N ASN A 39 18.26 -12.08 -24.98
CA ASN A 39 18.60 -10.92 -24.14
C ASN A 39 17.70 -9.70 -24.43
N SER A 40 17.36 -9.47 -25.70
CA SER A 40 16.47 -8.36 -26.09
C SER A 40 15.04 -8.58 -25.59
N VAL A 41 14.54 -9.81 -25.65
CA VAL A 41 13.20 -10.15 -25.13
C VAL A 41 13.17 -9.98 -23.62
N GLY A 42 14.13 -10.54 -22.88
CA GLY A 42 14.17 -10.39 -21.43
C GLY A 42 14.32 -8.93 -20.97
N SER A 43 15.08 -8.10 -21.70
CA SER A 43 15.17 -6.66 -21.41
C SER A 43 13.85 -5.92 -21.67
N ALA A 44 13.10 -6.33 -22.69
CA ALA A 44 11.80 -5.75 -22.99
C ALA A 44 10.73 -6.17 -21.96
N GLU A 45 10.79 -7.42 -21.47
CA GLU A 45 9.92 -7.90 -20.39
C GLU A 45 10.19 -7.14 -19.09
N ILE A 46 11.46 -6.96 -18.71
CA ILE A 46 11.86 -6.12 -17.56
C ILE A 46 11.30 -4.70 -17.68
N ALA A 47 11.44 -4.07 -18.85
CA ALA A 47 10.92 -2.71 -19.06
C ALA A 47 9.39 -2.67 -18.96
N ALA A 48 8.69 -3.67 -19.49
CA ALA A 48 7.23 -3.75 -19.39
C ALA A 48 6.76 -3.97 -17.94
N GLU A 49 7.46 -4.77 -17.15
CA GLU A 49 7.20 -4.92 -15.72
C GLU A 49 7.38 -3.59 -14.98
N ASP A 50 8.49 -2.89 -15.24
CA ASP A 50 8.79 -1.61 -14.59
C ASP A 50 7.71 -0.56 -14.93
N ASP A 51 7.22 -0.53 -16.18
CA ASP A 51 6.10 0.34 -16.61
C ASP A 51 4.78 0.01 -15.90
N VAL A 52 4.46 -1.28 -15.74
CA VAL A 52 3.25 -1.73 -15.01
C VAL A 52 3.34 -1.30 -13.54
N ILE A 53 4.48 -1.56 -12.89
CA ILE A 53 4.69 -1.22 -11.49
C ILE A 53 4.67 0.31 -11.27
N SER A 54 5.26 1.10 -12.19
CA SER A 54 5.16 2.57 -12.15
C SER A 54 3.72 3.03 -12.24
N SER A 55 2.94 2.47 -13.18
CA SER A 55 1.53 2.81 -13.37
C SER A 55 0.69 2.50 -12.12
N ILE A 56 0.98 1.37 -11.45
CA ILE A 56 0.31 0.99 -10.19
C ILE A 56 0.63 2.02 -9.11
N ASN A 57 1.91 2.38 -8.93
CA ASN A 57 2.33 3.38 -7.95
C ASN A 57 1.63 4.73 -8.19
N GLU A 58 1.65 5.23 -9.42
CA GLU A 58 1.00 6.50 -9.78
C GLU A 58 -0.51 6.48 -9.54
N GLY A 59 -1.18 5.39 -9.89
CA GLY A 59 -2.61 5.22 -9.64
C GLY A 59 -2.93 5.18 -8.15
N LEU A 60 -2.11 4.49 -7.36
CA LEU A 60 -2.27 4.38 -5.93
C LEU A 60 -2.04 5.73 -5.24
N GLU A 61 -1.02 6.49 -5.65
CA GLU A 61 -0.77 7.85 -5.15
C GLU A 61 -1.94 8.79 -5.49
N THR A 62 -2.47 8.70 -6.70
CA THR A 62 -3.62 9.50 -7.12
C THR A 62 -4.86 9.17 -6.29
N HIS A 63 -5.14 7.87 -6.08
CA HIS A 63 -6.25 7.44 -5.24
C HIS A 63 -6.08 7.90 -3.79
N ALA A 64 -4.86 7.77 -3.25
CA ALA A 64 -4.53 8.22 -1.92
C ALA A 64 -4.73 9.73 -1.76
N LEU A 65 -4.38 10.54 -2.76
CA LEU A 65 -4.60 11.99 -2.77
C LEU A 65 -6.09 12.36 -2.85
N ASP A 66 -6.89 11.63 -3.63
CA ASP A 66 -8.35 11.81 -3.70
C ASP A 66 -9.02 11.49 -2.36
N MET A 67 -8.61 10.38 -1.74
CA MET A 67 -9.05 10.00 -0.40
C MET A 67 -8.61 11.03 0.66
N LEU A 68 -7.40 11.58 0.55
CA LEU A 68 -6.93 12.65 1.43
C LEU A 68 -7.81 13.90 1.31
N THR A 69 -8.22 14.25 0.09
CA THR A 69 -9.05 15.43 -0.17
C THR A 69 -10.50 15.23 0.29
N SER A 70 -11.04 14.02 0.11
CA SER A 70 -12.45 13.72 0.40
C SER A 70 -12.71 13.27 1.84
N THR A 71 -11.73 12.62 2.48
CA THR A 71 -11.88 12.01 3.82
C THR A 71 -10.88 12.53 4.85
N GLY A 72 -9.92 13.38 4.45
CA GLY A 72 -8.86 13.86 5.32
C GLY A 72 -7.78 12.82 5.61
N ARG A 73 -7.80 11.66 4.95
CA ARG A 73 -6.83 10.56 5.09
C ARG A 73 -6.46 9.99 3.74
N ALA A 74 -5.18 9.77 3.50
CA ALA A 74 -4.72 9.00 2.36
C ALA A 74 -4.95 7.49 2.61
N TYR A 75 -5.48 6.81 1.61
CA TYR A 75 -5.73 5.37 1.64
C TYR A 75 -5.17 4.74 0.38
N TRP A 76 -4.46 3.63 0.54
CA TRP A 76 -3.99 2.78 -0.55
C TRP A 76 -4.90 1.55 -0.64
N LEU A 77 -5.29 1.19 -1.86
CA LEU A 77 -6.23 0.11 -2.12
C LEU A 77 -5.69 -1.24 -1.61
N SER A 78 -6.59 -2.10 -1.13
CA SER A 78 -6.20 -3.45 -0.69
C SER A 78 -5.63 -4.30 -1.83
N ASN A 79 -6.16 -4.12 -3.03
CA ASN A 79 -5.62 -4.68 -4.26
C ASN A 79 -4.95 -3.56 -5.08
N PRO A 80 -3.63 -3.66 -5.34
CA PRO A 80 -2.88 -2.61 -6.04
C PRO A 80 -3.35 -2.40 -7.48
N PHE A 81 -3.86 -3.44 -8.14
CA PHE A 81 -4.32 -3.32 -9.52
C PHE A 81 -5.58 -2.48 -9.64
N ASP A 82 -6.38 -2.31 -8.59
CA ASP A 82 -7.63 -1.53 -8.64
C ASP A 82 -7.38 -0.02 -8.82
N ALA A 83 -6.14 0.41 -8.60
CA ALA A 83 -5.68 1.76 -8.94
C ALA A 83 -5.60 2.01 -10.46
N LEU A 84 -5.56 0.96 -11.27
CA LEU A 84 -5.40 1.07 -12.71
C LEU A 84 -6.75 1.13 -13.44
N LYS A 85 -6.92 2.15 -14.28
CA LYS A 85 -8.02 2.22 -15.25
C LYS A 85 -7.95 1.11 -16.30
N THR A 86 -6.75 0.73 -16.71
CA THR A 86 -6.51 -0.35 -17.67
C THR A 86 -5.51 -1.31 -17.05
N LYS A 87 -5.98 -2.53 -16.78
CA LYS A 87 -5.17 -3.60 -16.20
C LYS A 87 -4.16 -4.12 -17.23
N PRO A 88 -2.98 -4.60 -16.81
CA PRO A 88 -2.02 -5.20 -17.73
C PRO A 88 -2.63 -6.44 -18.41
N THR A 89 -2.12 -6.77 -19.59
CA THR A 89 -2.52 -8.01 -20.26
C THR A 89 -2.07 -9.19 -19.42
N GLY A 90 -2.95 -10.16 -19.21
CA GLY A 90 -2.68 -11.32 -18.35
C GLY A 90 -3.01 -11.10 -16.88
N TYR A 91 -3.55 -9.94 -16.47
CA TYR A 91 -4.06 -9.79 -15.11
C TYR A 91 -5.26 -10.71 -14.85
N ASP A 92 -5.12 -11.63 -13.91
CA ASP A 92 -6.22 -12.44 -13.39
C ASP A 92 -6.67 -11.89 -12.03
N ALA A 93 -7.96 -11.54 -11.95
CA ALA A 93 -8.58 -11.00 -10.73
C ALA A 93 -9.24 -12.08 -9.85
N ALA A 94 -9.47 -13.27 -10.40
CA ALA A 94 -10.00 -14.42 -9.69
C ALA A 94 -8.88 -15.21 -9.00
N ASP A 95 -7.66 -15.11 -9.53
CA ASP A 95 -6.49 -15.67 -8.89
C ASP A 95 -5.96 -14.77 -7.77
N THR A 96 -5.69 -15.39 -6.63
CA THR A 96 -5.24 -14.72 -5.40
C THR A 96 -3.98 -15.35 -4.81
N ASP A 97 -3.33 -16.26 -5.55
CA ASP A 97 -2.01 -16.82 -5.22
C ASP A 97 -0.92 -16.30 -6.18
N ASP A 98 0.25 -16.95 -6.21
CA ASP A 98 1.38 -16.50 -7.03
C ASP A 98 1.16 -16.98 -8.47
N ALA A 99 1.32 -16.08 -9.44
CA ALA A 99 1.18 -16.37 -10.87
C ALA A 99 1.80 -17.71 -11.25
N ASP A 100 1.02 -18.53 -11.96
CA ASP A 100 1.38 -19.90 -12.35
C ASP A 100 1.28 -20.13 -13.86
N THR A 101 0.80 -19.13 -14.60
CA THR A 101 0.60 -19.16 -16.04
C THR A 101 1.45 -18.12 -16.77
N ASP A 102 1.94 -18.45 -17.98
CA ASP A 102 2.81 -17.55 -18.76
C ASP A 102 2.16 -16.20 -19.11
N GLY A 103 2.83 -15.12 -18.73
CA GLY A 103 2.38 -13.75 -18.96
C GLY A 103 1.35 -13.26 -17.94
N GLU A 104 1.03 -14.07 -16.94
CA GLU A 104 0.03 -13.77 -15.94
C GLU A 104 0.52 -12.74 -14.92
N TRP A 105 -0.39 -11.88 -14.48
CA TRP A 105 -0.21 -10.98 -13.35
C TRP A 105 -1.26 -11.30 -12.29
N THR A 106 -0.83 -11.46 -11.04
CA THR A 106 -1.75 -11.68 -9.91
C THR A 106 -1.39 -10.80 -8.72
N TYR A 107 -2.33 -10.68 -7.78
CA TYR A 107 -2.05 -10.16 -6.45
C TYR A 107 -2.26 -11.27 -5.42
N ASN A 108 -1.16 -11.79 -4.87
CA ASN A 108 -1.21 -12.79 -3.82
C ASN A 108 -1.66 -12.13 -2.51
N THR A 109 -2.88 -12.42 -2.09
CA THR A 109 -3.50 -11.82 -0.90
C THR A 109 -3.00 -12.42 0.42
N ALA A 110 -2.40 -13.61 0.38
CA ALA A 110 -1.86 -14.27 1.57
C ALA A 110 -0.46 -13.76 1.92
N THR A 111 0.35 -13.42 0.90
CA THR A 111 1.72 -12.93 1.08
C THR A 111 1.86 -11.42 0.83
N ASN A 112 0.79 -10.77 0.37
CA ASN A 112 0.73 -9.36 -0.04
C ASN A 112 1.77 -9.03 -1.11
N ARG A 113 1.73 -9.74 -2.24
CA ARG A 113 2.70 -9.59 -3.33
C ARG A 113 2.01 -9.39 -4.66
N ILE A 114 2.50 -8.44 -5.43
CA ILE A 114 2.25 -8.39 -6.87
C ILE A 114 3.16 -9.43 -7.49
N THR A 115 2.64 -10.33 -8.32
CA THR A 115 3.45 -11.38 -8.96
C THR A 115 3.26 -11.39 -10.47
N HIS A 116 4.31 -11.79 -11.18
CA HIS A 116 4.32 -11.95 -12.62
C HIS A 116 5.13 -13.19 -13.03
N GLN A 117 4.58 -13.99 -13.94
CA GLN A 117 5.32 -15.07 -14.60
C GLN A 117 5.64 -14.69 -16.05
N ARG A 118 6.92 -14.75 -16.41
CA ARG A 118 7.40 -14.53 -17.78
C ARG A 118 7.21 -15.78 -18.64
N LYS A 119 7.39 -15.64 -19.97
CA LYS A 119 7.27 -16.75 -20.94
C LYS A 119 8.38 -17.80 -20.83
N ASP A 120 9.42 -17.52 -20.06
CA ASP A 120 10.48 -18.48 -19.74
C ASP A 120 10.23 -19.20 -18.40
N GLU A 121 8.98 -19.15 -17.90
CA GLU A 121 8.53 -19.70 -16.62
C GLU A 121 9.19 -19.06 -15.39
N THR A 122 10.00 -18.00 -15.55
CA THR A 122 10.57 -17.29 -14.40
C THR A 122 9.53 -16.42 -13.72
N LYS A 123 9.51 -16.48 -12.39
CA LYS A 123 8.56 -15.75 -11.56
C LYS A 123 9.23 -14.62 -10.81
N TRP A 124 8.57 -13.48 -10.83
CA TRP A 124 9.03 -12.25 -10.20
C TRP A 124 7.92 -11.67 -9.35
N TYR A 125 8.32 -11.04 -8.25
CA TYR A 125 7.37 -10.41 -7.35
C TYR A 125 7.87 -9.09 -6.81
N TRP A 126 6.91 -8.30 -6.34
CA TRP A 126 7.10 -7.08 -5.59
C TRP A 126 6.23 -7.16 -4.34
N ASP A 127 6.84 -6.98 -3.18
CA ASP A 127 6.06 -6.87 -1.94
C ASP A 127 5.15 -5.65 -2.04
N TYR A 128 3.90 -5.76 -1.58
CA TYR A 128 2.95 -4.67 -1.57
C TYR A 128 2.33 -4.55 -0.18
N GLY A 129 2.60 -3.46 0.51
CA GLY A 129 1.88 -3.13 1.74
C GLY A 129 0.71 -2.21 1.44
N ALA A 130 -0.53 -2.73 1.46
CA ALA A 130 -1.71 -1.87 1.57
C ALA A 130 -1.65 -1.12 2.91
N GLY A 131 -2.10 0.13 2.93
CA GLY A 131 -2.04 0.95 4.14
C GLY A 131 -2.88 2.21 4.03
N SER A 132 -3.07 2.88 5.15
CA SER A 132 -3.54 4.26 5.17
C SER A 132 -2.41 5.15 5.67
N ALA A 133 -2.33 6.36 5.16
CA ALA A 133 -1.45 7.39 5.69
C ALA A 133 -2.31 8.62 6.02
N GLY A 134 -2.12 9.11 7.21
CA GLY A 134 -3.08 9.93 7.93
C GLY A 134 -2.88 9.59 9.38
N LEU A 135 -2.93 10.60 10.25
CA LEU A 135 -2.46 10.56 11.64
C LEU A 135 -2.54 9.16 12.23
N THR A 136 -1.35 8.62 12.48
CA THR A 136 -1.03 7.31 13.05
C THR A 136 -2.20 6.72 13.82
N ALA A 137 -2.51 5.44 13.60
CA ALA A 137 -3.17 4.68 14.64
C ALA A 137 -2.41 4.94 15.95
N THR A 138 -3.03 5.61 16.93
CA THR A 138 -2.49 5.74 18.28
C THR A 138 -2.55 4.36 18.95
N GLY A 139 -1.77 3.41 18.43
CA GLY A 139 -1.31 2.24 19.15
C GLY A 139 -0.09 2.66 19.95
N GLY A 140 -0.33 3.51 20.95
CA GLY A 140 0.68 3.94 21.91
C GLY A 140 -0.04 4.00 23.25
N ASN A 141 0.19 2.99 24.07
CA ASN A 141 -0.33 2.89 25.43
C ASN A 141 0.05 4.13 26.23
N VAL A 142 -0.85 5.11 26.29
CA VAL A 142 -0.80 6.14 27.33
C VAL A 142 -2.03 5.90 28.18
N MET A 143 -1.81 5.28 29.34
CA MET A 143 -2.87 4.88 30.25
C MET A 143 -3.82 6.07 30.50
N ALA A 144 -5.07 5.95 30.03
CA ALA A 144 -6.13 6.91 30.28
C ALA A 144 -6.51 7.00 31.78
N TRP A 145 -5.93 6.13 32.61
CA TRP A 145 -6.15 6.09 34.05
C TRP A 145 -4.87 5.73 34.81
N HIS A 146 -4.45 6.58 35.76
CA HIS A 146 -3.44 6.27 36.77
C HIS A 146 -3.93 6.78 38.13
N THR A 147 -3.79 5.97 39.18
CA THR A 147 -4.27 6.25 40.55
C THR A 147 -3.83 7.62 41.09
N TYR A 148 -2.67 8.12 40.64
CA TYR A 148 -2.15 9.44 41.00
C TYR A 148 -3.06 10.60 40.55
N HIS A 149 -3.72 10.48 39.39
CA HIS A 149 -4.51 11.57 38.81
C HIS A 149 -5.84 11.75 39.56
N TYR A 150 -6.50 10.65 39.92
CA TYR A 150 -7.71 10.68 40.75
C TYR A 150 -7.46 11.34 42.12
N ASN A 151 -6.36 10.94 42.79
CA ASN A 151 -5.99 11.49 44.10
C ASN A 151 -5.49 12.94 44.06
N SER A 152 -5.20 13.48 42.87
CA SER A 152 -4.78 14.87 42.65
C SER A 152 -5.94 15.80 42.22
N GLY A 153 -7.19 15.30 42.24
CA GLY A 153 -8.38 16.09 41.93
C GLY A 153 -8.72 16.21 40.44
N TYR A 154 -8.11 15.40 39.58
CA TYR A 154 -8.47 15.33 38.16
C TYR A 154 -9.75 14.50 37.98
N ASN A 155 -10.91 15.13 38.19
CA ASN A 155 -12.25 14.51 38.16
C ASN A 155 -12.88 14.50 36.74
N GLN A 156 -12.10 14.64 35.68
CA GLN A 156 -12.60 14.71 34.31
C GLN A 156 -12.05 13.56 33.47
N ASN A 157 -12.75 13.22 32.38
CA ASN A 157 -12.32 12.17 31.46
C ASN A 157 -11.22 12.72 30.56
N PHE A 158 -10.02 12.17 30.70
CA PHE A 158 -8.85 12.60 29.92
C PHE A 158 -8.16 11.40 29.26
N PHE A 159 -7.57 11.65 28.09
CA PHE A 159 -6.81 10.67 27.31
C PHE A 159 -5.40 11.18 27.03
N GLY A 160 -4.38 10.37 27.23
CA GLY A 160 -3.00 10.77 26.94
C GLY A 160 -2.63 10.58 25.46
N ILE A 161 -2.12 11.62 24.82
CA ILE A 161 -1.48 11.58 23.50
C ILE A 161 0.01 11.86 23.63
N ASP A 162 0.79 11.31 22.71
CA ASP A 162 2.20 11.69 22.56
C ASP A 162 2.29 13.19 22.21
N GLY A 163 3.18 13.92 22.85
CA GLY A 163 3.33 15.36 22.63
C GLY A 163 3.84 15.69 21.24
N ALA A 164 4.62 14.81 20.60
CA ALA A 164 5.01 15.00 19.20
C ALA A 164 3.78 14.99 18.27
N ILE A 165 2.76 14.19 18.59
CA ILE A 165 1.49 14.15 17.83
C ILE A 165 0.74 15.47 18.00
N TYR A 166 0.67 15.99 19.23
CA TYR A 166 0.06 17.29 19.49
C TYR A 166 0.82 18.43 18.82
N ASP A 167 2.15 18.46 18.94
CA ASP A 167 2.97 19.56 18.45
C ASP A 167 2.88 19.65 16.92
N ALA A 168 2.81 18.51 16.22
CA ALA A 168 2.63 18.45 14.77
C ALA A 168 1.22 18.88 14.31
N ASN A 169 0.19 18.75 15.16
CA ASN A 169 -1.21 18.94 14.77
C ASN A 169 -2.01 19.76 15.79
N SER A 170 -1.39 20.77 16.39
CA SER A 170 -1.97 21.48 17.54
C SER A 170 -3.35 22.09 17.26
N SER A 171 -3.64 22.46 16.01
CA SER A 171 -4.94 22.99 15.59
C SER A 171 -6.06 21.96 15.67
N VAL A 172 -5.79 20.67 15.41
CA VAL A 172 -6.85 19.63 15.42
C VAL A 172 -7.23 19.24 16.84
N PHE A 173 -6.33 19.46 17.80
CA PHE A 173 -6.59 19.25 19.23
C PHE A 173 -7.02 20.53 19.95
N ALA A 174 -7.50 21.54 19.22
CA ALA A 174 -7.98 22.77 19.82
C ALA A 174 -9.29 22.55 20.61
N ASN A 175 -9.57 23.45 21.55
CA ASN A 175 -10.84 23.46 22.27
C ASN A 175 -11.99 23.67 21.26
N GLY A 176 -12.98 22.79 21.32
CA GLY A 176 -14.15 22.77 20.45
C GLY A 176 -14.05 21.81 19.27
N GLU A 177 -12.87 21.24 19.01
CA GLU A 177 -12.70 20.30 17.90
C GLU A 177 -13.35 18.94 18.20
N PRO A 178 -14.03 18.33 17.22
CA PRO A 178 -14.63 17.01 17.38
C PRO A 178 -13.55 15.92 17.40
N ILE A 179 -13.81 14.84 18.13
CA ILE A 179 -12.97 13.66 18.14
C ILE A 179 -13.82 12.39 18.21
N MET A 180 -13.44 11.37 17.46
CA MET A 180 -14.09 10.06 17.49
C MET A 180 -13.16 9.01 18.11
N ILE A 181 -13.72 8.22 19.02
CA ILE A 181 -13.05 7.10 19.69
C ILE A 181 -13.75 5.80 19.28
N THR A 182 -12.99 4.83 18.79
CA THR A 182 -13.52 3.55 18.30
C THR A 182 -13.02 2.39 19.15
N ASP A 183 -13.96 1.53 19.55
CA ASP A 183 -13.69 0.23 20.13
C ASP A 183 -13.29 -0.75 19.04
N VAL A 184 -12.09 -1.32 19.09
CA VAL A 184 -11.69 -2.37 18.14
C VAL A 184 -12.21 -3.75 18.52
N SER A 185 -12.63 -3.93 19.77
CA SER A 185 -13.21 -5.19 20.22
C SER A 185 -14.68 -5.34 19.78
N THR A 186 -15.43 -4.24 19.74
CA THR A 186 -16.84 -4.23 19.34
C THR A 186 -17.12 -3.52 18.01
N GLY A 187 -16.17 -2.73 17.49
CA GLY A 187 -16.32 -1.92 16.28
C GLY A 187 -17.14 -0.63 16.47
N ASN A 188 -17.65 -0.37 17.67
CA ASN A 188 -18.48 0.79 17.95
C ASN A 188 -17.65 2.06 18.03
N SER A 189 -18.18 3.16 17.49
CA SER A 189 -17.53 4.47 17.50
C SER A 189 -18.36 5.49 18.23
N TYR A 190 -17.69 6.36 18.98
CA TYR A 190 -18.31 7.35 19.84
C TYR A 190 -17.69 8.73 19.57
N ASN A 191 -18.53 9.76 19.50
CA ASN A 191 -18.12 11.12 19.18
C ASN A 191 -18.08 11.98 20.44
N TYR A 192 -17.04 12.79 20.57
CA TYR A 192 -16.84 13.72 21.66
C TYR A 192 -16.34 15.06 21.13
N THR A 193 -16.34 16.06 22.01
CA THR A 193 -15.73 17.36 21.75
C THR A 193 -14.55 17.58 22.68
N ILE A 194 -13.45 18.11 22.14
CA ILE A 194 -12.27 18.44 22.91
C ILE A 194 -12.53 19.71 23.73
N SER A 195 -12.34 19.67 25.04
CA SER A 195 -12.45 20.85 25.92
C SER A 195 -11.08 21.47 26.22
N HIS A 196 -10.06 20.64 26.41
CA HIS A 196 -8.75 21.12 26.81
C HIS A 196 -7.65 20.14 26.46
N VAL A 197 -6.44 20.65 26.21
CA VAL A 197 -5.22 19.85 26.12
C VAL A 197 -4.19 20.43 27.05
N THR A 198 -3.57 19.58 27.87
CA THR A 198 -2.53 20.02 28.80
C THR A 198 -1.23 20.39 28.09
N GLY A 199 -0.38 21.12 28.80
CA GLY A 199 1.04 21.19 28.48
C GLY A 199 1.70 19.80 28.48
N ALA A 200 2.91 19.70 27.91
CA ALA A 200 3.71 18.48 27.97
C ALA A 200 3.97 18.03 29.42
N ASN A 201 3.78 16.74 29.69
CA ASN A 201 4.05 16.09 30.97
C ASN A 201 5.10 15.01 30.76
N ASN A 202 6.17 15.06 31.56
CA ASN A 202 7.25 14.07 31.49
C ASN A 202 7.12 13.08 32.65
N SER A 203 7.71 11.89 32.48
CA SER A 203 7.60 10.83 33.49
C SER A 203 8.15 11.29 34.85
N GLN A 204 7.45 10.90 35.91
CA GLN A 204 7.90 11.13 37.29
C GLN A 204 8.74 9.95 37.82
N THR A 205 8.78 8.82 37.10
CA THR A 205 9.36 7.55 37.57
C THR A 205 10.36 6.90 36.60
N GLY A 206 10.51 7.42 35.38
CA GLY A 206 11.54 7.00 34.40
C GLY A 206 11.18 5.77 33.56
N ASN A 207 9.99 5.19 33.74
CA ASN A 207 9.50 4.01 33.00
C ASN A 207 8.26 4.31 32.12
N GLU A 208 7.85 5.57 32.02
CA GLU A 208 6.69 6.01 31.22
C GLU A 208 7.16 6.93 30.08
N HIS A 209 6.30 7.14 29.07
CA HIS A 209 6.56 8.02 27.95
C HIS A 209 6.79 9.48 28.41
N ASP A 210 7.83 10.12 27.88
CA ASP A 210 8.08 11.56 28.05
C ASP A 210 7.24 12.38 27.07
N ASN A 211 6.98 13.65 27.40
CA ASN A 211 6.21 14.58 26.57
C ASN A 211 4.73 14.18 26.36
N VAL A 212 4.07 13.53 27.31
CA VAL A 212 2.64 13.18 27.20
C VAL A 212 1.76 14.41 27.42
N ARG A 213 0.73 14.57 26.59
CA ARG A 213 -0.32 15.59 26.76
C ARG A 213 -1.66 14.93 26.97
N TYR A 214 -2.48 15.50 27.85
CA TYR A 214 -3.78 14.95 28.20
C TYR A 214 -4.89 15.75 27.54
N LEU A 215 -5.70 15.05 26.76
CA LEU A 215 -6.88 15.54 26.08
C LEU A 215 -8.12 15.35 26.95
N TYR A 216 -8.81 16.43 27.27
CA TYR A 216 -10.07 16.42 28.01
C TYR A 216 -11.22 16.47 27.01
N ILE A 217 -12.20 15.58 27.19
CA ILE A 217 -13.31 15.39 26.25
C ILE A 217 -14.67 15.54 26.93
N LEU A 218 -15.63 16.06 26.16
CA LEU A 218 -17.03 16.29 26.53
C LEU A 218 -17.96 15.49 25.62
N ASP A 219 -19.12 15.10 26.15
CA ASP A 219 -20.19 14.54 25.33
C ASP A 219 -20.84 15.65 24.49
N SER A 220 -21.74 15.23 23.59
CA SER A 220 -22.62 16.06 22.78
C SER A 220 -23.47 17.07 23.59
N ASP A 221 -23.71 16.82 24.88
CA ASP A 221 -24.44 17.70 25.78
C ASP A 221 -23.54 18.70 26.54
N GLY A 222 -22.22 18.68 26.30
CA GLY A 222 -21.24 19.55 26.93
C GLY A 222 -20.89 19.17 28.37
N THR A 223 -21.44 18.07 28.89
CA THR A 223 -20.99 17.50 30.15
C THR A 223 -19.67 16.76 29.95
N GLY A 224 -18.88 16.61 31.02
CA GLY A 224 -17.73 15.72 30.99
C GLY A 224 -18.21 14.34 30.54
N ALA A 225 -17.59 13.80 29.48
CA ALA A 225 -18.20 12.79 28.59
C ALA A 225 -18.73 11.50 29.26
N PHE A 226 -18.45 11.28 30.54
CA PHE A 226 -18.79 10.05 31.25
C PHE A 226 -18.93 10.33 32.74
N GLY A 227 -20.14 10.63 33.18
CA GLY A 227 -20.47 10.78 34.60
C GLY A 227 -21.50 9.77 35.11
N TRP A 228 -22.33 9.17 34.24
CA TRP A 228 -23.48 8.36 34.67
C TRP A 228 -23.79 7.13 33.79
N GLU A 229 -23.39 7.12 32.52
CA GLU A 229 -23.88 6.11 31.56
C GLU A 229 -23.00 4.85 31.43
N HIS A 230 -21.72 4.88 31.83
CA HIS A 230 -20.76 3.81 31.52
C HIS A 230 -20.02 3.17 32.72
N GLY A 231 -20.42 3.47 33.97
CA GLY A 231 -19.79 2.92 35.17
C GLY A 231 -18.47 3.61 35.52
N TRP A 232 -18.18 3.73 36.82
CA TRP A 232 -17.16 4.61 37.39
C TRP A 232 -15.69 4.28 37.05
N VAL A 233 -15.46 3.36 36.14
CA VAL A 233 -14.12 2.97 35.72
C VAL A 233 -14.18 2.51 34.27
N PHE A 234 -14.07 3.46 33.34
CA PHE A 234 -13.79 3.12 31.95
C PHE A 234 -12.28 3.14 31.74
N TYR A 235 -11.71 1.97 31.46
CA TYR A 235 -10.38 1.84 30.89
C TYR A 235 -10.56 1.81 29.38
N ILE A 236 -9.93 2.74 28.67
CA ILE A 236 -9.61 2.44 27.27
C ILE A 236 -8.63 1.27 27.32
N GLN A 237 -9.14 0.09 27.00
CA GLN A 237 -8.33 -1.13 26.88
C GLN A 237 -7.40 -0.97 25.67
N ASP A 238 -6.35 -1.79 25.57
CA ASP A 238 -5.36 -1.79 24.47
C ASP A 238 -5.98 -1.98 23.07
N SER A 239 -7.30 -2.15 23.00
CA SER A 239 -8.11 -2.46 21.84
C SER A 239 -8.94 -1.27 21.34
N TRP A 240 -8.49 -0.01 21.44
CA TRP A 240 -9.23 1.18 20.96
C TRP A 240 -8.31 2.18 20.24
N TYR A 241 -8.83 2.99 19.30
CA TYR A 241 -8.06 4.04 18.61
C TYR A 241 -8.82 5.38 18.49
N LEU A 242 -8.05 6.47 18.32
CA LEU A 242 -8.56 7.82 18.09
C LEU A 242 -8.51 8.20 16.61
N THR A 243 -9.48 8.99 16.15
CA THR A 243 -9.43 9.66 14.84
C THR A 243 -9.69 11.16 14.99
N ASN A 244 -8.73 11.98 14.53
CA ASN A 244 -8.86 13.43 14.41
C ASN A 244 -8.25 13.86 13.06
N THR A 245 -8.81 14.87 12.42
CA THR A 245 -8.55 15.24 11.01
C THR A 245 -7.74 16.54 10.89
N ALA A 246 -6.51 16.44 10.32
CA ALA A 246 -5.64 17.46 9.66
C ALA A 246 -4.18 17.53 10.22
N PRO A 247 -3.22 18.28 9.60
CA PRO A 247 -2.27 17.75 8.61
C PRO A 247 -0.77 18.05 8.91
N SER A 248 0.12 17.05 8.86
CA SER A 248 1.54 17.15 8.41
C SER A 248 2.19 15.74 8.39
N ASP A 249 2.66 15.29 7.21
CA ASP A 249 4.08 15.09 6.82
C ASP A 249 4.76 13.95 7.63
N ASN A 250 5.25 12.82 7.10
CA ASN A 250 6.19 12.64 6.00
C ASN A 250 6.05 11.21 5.41
N ASN A 251 6.08 11.08 4.09
CA ASN A 251 6.34 9.89 3.27
C ASN A 251 5.95 8.48 3.78
N HIS A 252 4.92 7.96 3.09
CA HIS A 252 4.58 6.55 2.87
C HIS A 252 4.01 5.79 4.06
N ALA A 253 2.74 5.41 3.85
CA ALA A 253 1.96 4.33 4.45
C ALA A 253 2.60 3.51 5.58
N VAL A 254 1.77 3.11 6.54
CA VAL A 254 2.01 1.90 7.35
C VAL A 254 2.00 0.59 6.51
N GLY A 255 2.13 0.68 5.20
CA GLY A 255 2.47 -0.39 4.28
C GLY A 255 3.77 -0.03 3.57
N THR A 256 4.65 -1.00 3.34
CA THR A 256 6.00 -0.82 2.78
C THR A 256 6.05 -0.25 1.35
N GLY A 257 4.93 0.24 0.81
CA GLY A 257 4.77 0.58 -0.60
C GLY A 257 4.92 -0.65 -1.49
N ILE A 258 5.22 -0.42 -2.77
CA ILE A 258 5.71 -1.46 -3.66
C ILE A 258 7.22 -1.63 -3.43
N GLY A 259 7.64 -2.84 -3.06
CA GLY A 259 9.03 -3.22 -2.84
C GLY A 259 9.83 -3.33 -4.14
N ALA A 260 11.12 -3.67 -4.01
CA ALA A 260 11.95 -3.97 -5.16
C ALA A 260 11.49 -5.25 -5.87
N ARG A 261 11.85 -5.38 -7.16
CA ARG A 261 11.67 -6.64 -7.90
C ARG A 261 12.53 -7.75 -7.29
N ASN A 262 11.90 -8.86 -6.93
CA ASN A 262 12.53 -10.05 -6.39
C ASN A 262 12.18 -11.28 -7.24
N SER A 263 13.09 -12.26 -7.31
CA SER A 263 12.81 -13.57 -7.92
C SER A 263 12.09 -14.48 -6.93
N LEU A 264 11.09 -15.22 -7.40
CA LEU A 264 10.31 -16.17 -6.60
C LEU A 264 10.84 -17.60 -6.73
#